data_AF-A0A2E0EJC3-F1
#
_entry.id   AF-A0A2E0EJC3-F1
#
_cell.length_a   1.000
_cell.length_b   1.000
_cell.length_c   1.000
_cell.angle_alpha   90.00
_cell.angle_beta   90.00
_cell.angle_gamma   90.00
#
_symmetry.space_group_name_H-M   'P 1'
#
loop_
_entity.id
_entity.type
_entity.pdbx_description
1 polymer ?
#
loop_
_entity_poly.entity_id
_entity_poly.type
_entity_poly.pdbx_seq_one_letter_code
_entity_poly.pdbx_strand_id
1 'polypeptide(L)'
;MSGPLPAQRLTPSRCGANVCDEKLAPTLAPAASERRYDAVLHDWIILPLPDYPGTHLVVGIVTNDHKNRFADGRCIHTSAMVTPLELVVEGAVVDTLNTRYLLGEEGERN
;
A
#
# COMPACT_ATOMS: atom_id res chain seq x y z
N MET A 1 49.73 34.66 35.66
CA MET A 1 48.53 35.44 36.03
C MET A 1 47.84 35.91 34.74
N SER A 2 46.56 36.26 34.85
CA SER A 2 45.56 36.62 33.84
C SER A 2 45.94 37.45 32.60
N GLY A 3 45.28 37.12 31.47
CA GLY A 3 44.65 38.07 30.53
C GLY A 3 45.51 38.69 29.41
N PRO A 4 44.89 39.39 28.43
CA PRO A 4 43.49 39.85 28.38
C PRO A 4 42.68 39.57 27.07
N LEU A 5 41.39 39.90 27.12
CA LEU A 5 40.46 40.21 25.99
C LEU A 5 40.83 41.61 25.38
N PRO A 6 40.33 42.09 24.20
CA PRO A 6 38.97 41.97 23.63
C PRO A 6 38.99 41.73 22.08
N ALA A 7 38.06 42.09 21.16
CA ALA A 7 36.84 42.92 21.21
C ALA A 7 35.73 42.60 20.17
N GLN A 8 34.49 42.65 20.65
CA GLN A 8 33.27 43.31 20.13
C GLN A 8 32.94 43.45 18.61
N ARG A 9 31.76 42.90 18.28
CA ARG A 9 30.56 43.50 17.65
C ARG A 9 30.62 44.06 16.22
N LEU A 10 29.63 43.65 15.41
CA LEU A 10 28.74 44.55 14.65
C LEU A 10 27.38 43.85 14.36
N THR A 11 26.28 44.54 14.63
CA THR A 11 24.89 44.16 14.29
C THR A 11 24.39 45.00 13.11
N PRO A 12 23.36 44.55 12.37
CA PRO A 12 22.04 45.20 12.51
C PRO A 12 20.89 44.17 12.66
N SER A 13 19.73 44.43 13.30
CA SER A 13 18.69 45.45 13.02
C SER A 13 18.02 45.23 11.65
N ARG A 14 16.69 45.25 11.45
CA ARG A 14 15.50 45.46 12.32
C ARG A 14 14.23 45.06 11.52
N CYS A 15 13.07 45.04 12.19
CA CYS A 15 11.72 44.96 11.60
C CYS A 15 11.34 43.58 10.98
N GLY A 16 10.08 43.15 11.01
CA GLY A 16 8.89 43.72 11.62
C GLY A 16 7.79 42.65 11.76
N ALA A 17 6.75 42.93 12.55
CA ALA A 17 5.64 42.00 12.72
C ALA A 17 4.86 41.80 11.41
N ASN A 18 4.41 40.57 11.17
CA ASN A 18 3.11 40.31 10.54
C ASN A 18 2.56 38.99 11.10
N VAL A 19 1.26 39.00 11.38
CA VAL A 19 0.45 37.92 11.93
C VAL A 19 -0.47 37.40 10.80
N CYS A 20 -1.02 36.20 11.00
CA CYS A 20 -2.07 35.57 10.19
C CYS A 20 -1.67 34.87 8.87
N ASP A 21 -1.80 33.54 8.96
CA ASP A 21 -2.64 32.70 8.09
C ASP A 21 -2.15 32.22 6.71
N GLU A 22 -2.84 31.16 6.28
CA GLU A 22 -2.77 30.49 4.98
C GLU A 22 -1.38 30.21 4.39
N LYS A 23 -0.89 29.01 4.71
CA LYS A 23 -1.14 27.91 3.77
C LYS A 23 -1.02 26.56 4.43
N LEU A 24 -1.94 25.66 4.08
CA LEU A 24 -1.71 24.23 4.19
C LEU A 24 -0.32 23.93 3.64
N ALA A 25 0.59 23.50 4.51
CA ALA A 25 1.59 22.55 4.06
C ALA A 25 0.77 21.40 3.44
N PRO A 26 0.97 21.04 2.16
CA PRO A 26 0.35 19.84 1.67
C PRO A 26 0.84 18.73 2.59
N THR A 27 -0.08 18.11 3.32
CA THR A 27 0.18 16.81 3.92
C THR A 27 0.67 15.97 2.78
N LEU A 28 1.99 15.75 2.75
CA LEU A 28 2.62 14.75 1.92
C LEU A 28 2.18 13.42 2.53
N ALA A 29 0.91 13.09 2.26
CA ALA A 29 0.42 11.74 2.33
C ALA A 29 1.46 10.93 1.55
N PRO A 30 2.20 10.01 2.21
CA PRO A 30 3.11 9.15 1.48
C PRO A 30 2.27 8.50 0.38
N ALA A 31 2.76 8.62 -0.86
CA ALA A 31 1.96 8.48 -2.07
C ALA A 31 1.06 7.24 -2.04
N ALA A 32 -0.10 7.34 -2.70
CA ALA A 32 -1.01 6.22 -2.95
C ALA A 32 -0.20 4.94 -3.20
N SER A 33 -0.25 4.04 -2.21
CA SER A 33 0.75 2.98 -2.05
C SER A 33 0.87 2.19 -3.35
N GLU A 34 2.09 2.07 -3.87
CA GLU A 34 2.41 1.39 -5.13
C GLU A 34 1.51 0.17 -5.32
N ARG A 35 0.67 0.14 -6.37
CA ARG A 35 -0.27 -0.96 -6.58
C ARG A 35 0.51 -2.26 -6.85
N ARG A 36 0.69 -3.05 -5.78
CA ARG A 36 1.44 -4.32 -5.78
C ARG A 36 0.61 -5.53 -6.21
N TYR A 37 -0.66 -5.32 -6.52
CA TYR A 37 -1.60 -6.32 -7.02
C TYR A 37 -2.15 -5.90 -8.40
N ASP A 38 -2.60 -6.88 -9.17
CA ASP A 38 -3.17 -6.69 -10.50
C ASP A 38 -4.71 -6.57 -10.47
N ALA A 39 -5.34 -7.19 -9.47
CA ALA A 39 -6.78 -7.26 -9.28
C ALA A 39 -7.10 -7.48 -7.79
N VAL A 40 -8.37 -7.32 -7.41
CA VAL A 40 -8.89 -7.55 -6.06
C VAL A 40 -9.79 -8.81 -6.09
N LEU A 41 -9.79 -9.59 -5.00
CA LEU A 41 -10.56 -10.82 -4.84
C LEU A 41 -11.43 -10.76 -3.57
N HIS A 42 -12.74 -10.68 -3.76
CA HIS A 42 -13.75 -10.72 -2.69
C HIS A 42 -14.32 -12.14 -2.54
N ASP A 43 -14.99 -12.40 -1.41
CA ASP A 43 -15.70 -13.66 -1.10
C ASP A 43 -14.86 -14.91 -1.44
N TRP A 44 -13.59 -14.86 -1.08
CA TRP A 44 -12.60 -15.82 -1.54
C TRP A 44 -12.55 -17.06 -0.64
N ILE A 45 -12.31 -18.21 -1.28
CA ILE A 45 -12.11 -19.51 -0.64
C ILE A 45 -10.84 -20.16 -1.18
N ILE A 46 -10.17 -20.94 -0.34
CA ILE A 46 -9.00 -21.72 -0.75
C ILE A 46 -9.44 -23.17 -1.00
N LEU A 47 -9.10 -23.71 -2.16
CA LEU A 47 -9.35 -25.12 -2.50
C LEU A 47 -8.01 -25.83 -2.75
N PRO A 48 -7.80 -27.05 -2.20
CA PRO A 48 -6.66 -27.88 -2.58
C PRO A 48 -6.83 -28.42 -4.01
N LEU A 49 -5.75 -28.49 -4.79
CA LEU A 49 -5.79 -29.20 -6.07
C LEU A 49 -5.71 -30.71 -5.81
N PRO A 50 -6.67 -31.53 -6.30
CA PRO A 50 -6.61 -32.98 -6.12
C PRO A 50 -5.42 -33.61 -6.84
N ASP A 51 -5.00 -33.05 -7.97
CA ASP A 51 -3.91 -33.58 -8.81
C ASP A 51 -2.50 -33.23 -8.27
N TYR A 52 -2.39 -32.24 -7.37
CA TYR A 52 -1.11 -31.70 -6.89
C TYR A 52 -1.12 -31.50 -5.37
N PRO A 53 -0.78 -32.54 -4.57
CA PRO A 53 -0.82 -32.45 -3.11
C PRO A 53 0.09 -31.33 -2.59
N GLY A 54 -0.45 -30.52 -1.67
CA GLY A 54 0.20 -29.31 -1.14
C GLY A 54 0.00 -28.06 -1.98
N THR A 55 -0.50 -28.16 -3.21
CA THR A 55 -0.84 -27.01 -4.05
C THR A 55 -2.29 -26.59 -3.82
N HIS A 56 -2.50 -25.29 -3.68
CA HIS A 56 -3.81 -24.70 -3.44
C HIS A 56 -4.13 -23.69 -4.55
N LEU A 57 -5.40 -23.49 -4.83
CA LEU A 57 -5.90 -22.39 -5.65
C LEU A 57 -6.83 -21.53 -4.80
N VAL A 58 -6.93 -20.25 -5.14
CA VAL A 58 -7.94 -19.37 -4.56
C VAL A 58 -9.07 -19.19 -5.58
N VAL A 59 -10.31 -19.24 -5.11
CA VAL A 59 -11.51 -18.97 -5.91
C VAL A 59 -12.20 -17.79 -5.26
N GLY A 60 -12.63 -16.80 -6.04
CA GLY A 60 -13.30 -15.63 -5.49
C GLY A 60 -13.86 -14.73 -6.58
N ILE A 61 -14.58 -13.71 -6.17
CA ILE A 61 -15.15 -12.69 -7.04
C ILE A 61 -14.05 -11.68 -7.37
N VAL A 62 -13.63 -11.62 -8.62
CA VAL A 62 -12.61 -10.65 -9.06
C VAL A 62 -13.25 -9.29 -9.35
N THR A 63 -12.59 -8.24 -8.89
CA THR A 63 -12.93 -6.83 -9.15
C THR A 63 -11.66 -6.04 -9.42
N ASN A 64 -11.81 -4.88 -10.08
CA ASN A 64 -10.73 -3.93 -10.35
C ASN A 64 -9.54 -4.57 -11.10
N ASP A 65 -9.79 -5.54 -12.01
CA ASP A 65 -8.72 -6.23 -12.77
C ASP A 65 -8.07 -5.27 -13.77
N HIS A 66 -6.90 -4.74 -13.40
CA HIS A 66 -6.14 -3.78 -14.21
C HIS A 66 -5.67 -4.37 -15.55
N LYS A 67 -5.68 -5.71 -15.69
CA LYS A 67 -5.36 -6.41 -16.93
C LYS A 67 -6.59 -6.62 -17.83
N ASN A 68 -7.80 -6.28 -17.37
CA ASN A 68 -9.07 -6.37 -18.09
C ASN A 68 -9.31 -7.72 -18.79
N ARG A 69 -8.87 -8.82 -18.13
CA ARG A 69 -9.03 -10.21 -18.58
C ARG A 69 -10.36 -10.80 -18.11
N PHE A 70 -10.86 -10.29 -17.00
CA PHE A 70 -12.11 -10.69 -16.40
C PHE A 70 -13.01 -9.46 -16.26
N ALA A 71 -14.30 -9.64 -16.49
CA ALA A 71 -15.28 -8.62 -16.14
C ALA A 71 -15.41 -8.56 -14.62
N ASP A 72 -15.48 -7.34 -14.07
CA ASP A 72 -15.67 -7.12 -12.64
C ASP A 72 -16.93 -7.81 -12.10
N GLY A 73 -16.85 -8.36 -10.89
CA GLY A 73 -17.94 -9.11 -10.26
C GLY A 73 -18.04 -10.57 -10.73
N ARG A 74 -17.11 -11.07 -11.54
CA ARG A 74 -17.08 -12.47 -11.96
C ARG A 74 -16.35 -13.36 -10.94
N CYS A 75 -16.97 -14.47 -10.56
CA CYS A 75 -16.26 -15.53 -9.83
C CYS A 75 -15.23 -16.22 -10.75
N ILE A 76 -13.96 -16.25 -10.35
CA ILE A 76 -12.85 -16.88 -11.07
C ILE A 76 -12.15 -17.95 -10.23
N HIS A 77 -11.69 -19.00 -10.89
CA HIS A 77 -10.72 -19.94 -10.34
C HIS A 77 -9.33 -19.44 -10.73
N THR A 78 -8.45 -19.17 -9.76
CA THR A 78 -7.09 -18.74 -10.08
C THR A 78 -6.19 -19.92 -10.46
N SER A 79 -5.00 -19.60 -10.98
CA SER A 79 -3.89 -20.56 -11.05
C SER A 79 -3.44 -20.99 -9.65
N ALA A 80 -2.55 -21.99 -9.60
CA ALA A 80 -1.87 -22.39 -8.37
C ALA A 80 -1.28 -21.19 -7.62
N MET A 81 -1.52 -21.18 -6.31
CA MET A 81 -1.05 -20.20 -5.36
C MET A 81 0.42 -20.47 -5.02
N VAL A 82 1.23 -19.42 -5.03
CA VAL A 82 2.66 -19.44 -4.68
C VAL A 82 2.86 -19.00 -3.23
N THR A 83 2.03 -18.06 -2.76
CA THR A 83 1.98 -17.66 -1.34
C THR A 83 1.61 -18.85 -0.45
N PRO A 84 2.31 -19.09 0.68
CA PRO A 84 1.93 -20.14 1.63
C PRO A 84 0.62 -19.80 2.34
N LEU A 85 -0.19 -20.83 2.62
CA LEU A 85 -1.51 -20.73 3.28
C LEU A 85 -1.55 -19.82 4.51
N GLU A 86 -0.50 -19.86 5.33
CA GLU A 86 -0.39 -19.10 6.59
C GLU A 86 -0.35 -17.57 6.40
N LEU A 87 -0.02 -17.09 5.20
CA LEU A 87 -0.02 -15.67 4.83
C LEU A 87 -1.29 -15.26 4.07
N VAL A 88 -2.22 -16.19 3.84
CA VAL A 88 -3.47 -15.94 3.13
C VAL A 88 -4.52 -15.41 4.10
N VAL A 89 -4.49 -14.09 4.29
CA VAL A 89 -5.40 -13.35 5.18
C VAL A 89 -6.07 -12.20 4.44
N GLU A 90 -7.18 -11.70 4.99
CA GLU A 90 -7.85 -10.51 4.48
C GLU A 90 -6.91 -9.28 4.52
N GLY A 91 -6.93 -8.47 3.47
CA GLY A 91 -6.02 -7.35 3.26
C GLY A 91 -4.62 -7.74 2.76
N ALA A 92 -4.27 -9.04 2.68
CA ALA A 92 -2.99 -9.49 2.13
C ALA A 92 -3.03 -9.54 0.60
N VAL A 93 -1.84 -9.44 -0.02
CA VAL A 93 -1.65 -9.72 -1.44
C VAL A 93 -1.19 -11.16 -1.60
N VAL A 94 -1.94 -11.96 -2.36
CA VAL A 94 -1.61 -13.33 -2.72
C VAL A 94 -1.08 -13.41 -4.13
N ASP A 95 0.10 -14.01 -4.26
CA ASP A 95 0.74 -14.31 -5.53
C ASP A 95 0.28 -15.68 -6.03
N THR A 96 -0.30 -15.69 -7.22
CA THR A 96 -0.52 -16.89 -8.04
C THR A 96 0.45 -16.88 -9.21
N LEU A 97 0.65 -18.03 -9.88
CA LEU A 97 1.63 -18.18 -10.98
C LEU A 97 1.63 -17.05 -12.03
N ASN A 98 0.48 -16.41 -12.29
CA ASN A 98 0.30 -15.44 -13.37
C ASN A 98 -0.17 -14.06 -12.89
N THR A 99 -0.55 -13.91 -11.62
CA THR A 99 -1.32 -12.74 -11.15
C THR A 99 -1.22 -12.58 -9.64
N ARG A 100 -1.19 -11.33 -9.20
CA ARG A 100 -1.17 -10.95 -7.79
C ARG A 100 -2.53 -10.37 -7.42
N TYR A 101 -3.20 -10.93 -6.42
CA TYR A 101 -4.54 -10.53 -6.01
C TYR A 101 -4.51 -9.93 -4.61
N LEU A 102 -5.11 -8.76 -4.42
CA LEU A 102 -5.45 -8.28 -3.07
C LEU A 102 -6.68 -9.07 -2.58
N LEU A 103 -6.62 -9.62 -1.36
CA LEU A 103 -7.74 -10.36 -0.77
C LEU A 103 -8.60 -9.46 0.12
N GLY A 104 -9.93 -9.58 -0.01
CA GLY A 104 -10.88 -8.69 0.65
C GLY A 104 -11.11 -7.41 -0.16
N GLU A 105 -11.45 -6.31 0.52
CA GLU A 105 -11.66 -5.02 -0.14
C GLU A 105 -10.34 -4.22 -0.24
N GLU A 106 -10.25 -3.27 -1.20
CA GLU A 106 -9.27 -2.17 -1.11
C GLU A 106 -9.72 -1.22 0.00
N GLY A 107 -9.58 -1.69 1.25
CA GLY A 107 -10.17 -1.06 2.42
C GLY A 107 -9.75 0.39 2.55
N GLU A 108 -10.75 1.26 2.69
CA GLU A 108 -10.54 2.66 3.07
C GLU A 108 -9.69 2.70 4.34
N ARG A 109 -8.44 3.18 4.21
CA ARG A 109 -7.60 3.50 5.36
C ARG A 109 -8.18 4.75 6.03
N ASN A 110 -9.09 4.51 6.96
CA ASN A 110 -9.62 5.49 7.92
C ASN A 110 -8.57 5.80 8.99
#